data_AF-A0A2E5RMI7-F1
#
_entry.id   AF-A0A2E5RMI7-F1
#
_cell.length_a   1.000
_cell.length_b   1.000
_cell.length_c   1.000
_cell.angle_alpha   90.00
_cell.angle_beta   90.00
_cell.angle_gamma   90.00
#
_symmetry.space_group_name_H-M   'P 1'
#
loop_
_entity.id
_entity.type
_entity.pdbx_description
1 polymer ?
#
loop_
_entity_poly.entity_id
_entity_poly.type
_entity_poly.pdbx_seq_one_letter_code
_entity_poly.pdbx_strand_id
1 'polypeptide(L)'
;MKNIQLKRQIFTINSIKVRAPKEYVNINDKYFIGCNFENELKWKTKNWRKRKNYFYTKIPRYPDRVANITRIMDCCKSNPEPSECNASLIKCDSRLLTAPDRSFILNTKFGNHYLKSKHYPYMAIGISKEGLKGRLGVFLGTDIELSFYSSFKYQYHFLSFPFSSINPFPKWHSPTNYPLISRYARLYFGSELNIKTNKIAQATQGQNFHLGISFVNLKDQAIINRIFFQYGYELDYSGNRESFGYPIIHLGFNIKIYKFNNVQLF
;
A
#
# COMPACT_ATOMS: atom_id res chain seq x y z
N MET A 1 17.01 -11.66 -20.58
CA MET A 1 17.59 -12.44 -19.45
C MET A 1 16.50 -12.98 -18.51
N LYS A 2 15.96 -14.18 -18.76
CA LYS A 2 14.87 -14.77 -17.95
C LYS A 2 15.33 -15.36 -16.60
N ASN A 3 16.61 -15.69 -16.46
CA ASN A 3 17.18 -16.40 -15.31
C ASN A 3 17.66 -15.49 -14.17
N ILE A 4 17.39 -14.19 -14.29
CA ILE A 4 17.66 -13.23 -13.23
C ILE A 4 16.70 -13.48 -12.06
N GLN A 5 17.14 -13.16 -10.85
CA GLN A 5 16.30 -13.14 -9.67
C GLN A 5 16.44 -11.81 -8.93
N LEU A 6 15.33 -11.32 -8.40
CA LEU A 6 15.23 -10.03 -7.74
C LEU A 6 14.84 -10.18 -6.29
N LYS A 7 15.35 -9.27 -5.46
CA LYS A 7 15.07 -9.23 -4.03
C LYS A 7 14.88 -7.78 -3.59
N ARG A 8 13.70 -7.49 -3.03
CA ARG A 8 13.43 -6.20 -2.40
C ARG A 8 14.22 -6.03 -1.12
N GLN A 9 14.57 -4.78 -0.86
CA GLN A 9 15.18 -4.35 0.38
C GLN A 9 14.19 -3.43 1.09
N ILE A 10 14.10 -3.58 2.42
CA ILE A 10 13.18 -2.83 3.27
C ILE A 10 13.55 -1.33 3.27
N PHE A 11 14.84 -1.04 3.42
CA PHE A 11 15.36 0.31 3.61
C PHE A 11 15.85 1.01 2.33
N THR A 12 15.68 0.40 1.15
CA THR A 12 16.18 0.93 -0.11
C THR A 12 15.05 0.94 -1.13
N ILE A 13 14.34 2.08 -1.20
CA ILE A 13 13.11 2.23 -1.98
C ILE A 13 13.41 2.34 -3.48
N ASN A 14 14.49 3.03 -3.83
CA ASN A 14 14.84 3.40 -5.22
C ASN A 14 15.78 2.39 -5.90
N SER A 15 16.08 1.26 -5.25
CA SER A 15 16.93 0.22 -5.84
C SER A 15 16.46 -1.17 -5.45
N ILE A 16 16.74 -2.14 -6.31
CA ILE A 16 16.46 -3.55 -6.06
C ILE A 16 17.73 -4.37 -6.23
N LYS A 17 17.91 -5.38 -5.36
CA LYS A 17 19.00 -6.33 -5.50
C LYS A 17 18.67 -7.33 -6.58
N VAL A 18 19.63 -7.59 -7.42
CA VAL A 18 19.53 -8.53 -8.53
C VAL A 18 20.62 -9.58 -8.35
N ARG A 19 20.31 -10.83 -8.69
CA ARG A 19 21.30 -11.88 -8.85
C ARG A 19 21.03 -12.67 -10.13
N ALA A 20 22.10 -13.17 -10.73
CA ALA A 20 22.04 -14.07 -11.88
C ALA A 20 22.99 -15.25 -11.63
N PRO A 21 22.62 -16.49 -12.04
CA PRO A 21 23.56 -17.61 -12.00
C PRO A 21 24.79 -17.29 -12.85
N LYS A 22 25.96 -17.78 -12.43
CA LYS A 22 27.24 -17.48 -13.10
C LYS A 22 27.27 -17.90 -14.56
N GLU A 23 26.63 -19.02 -14.92
CA GLU A 23 26.54 -19.50 -16.30
C GLU A 23 25.82 -18.54 -17.26
N TYR A 24 25.04 -17.58 -16.75
CA TYR A 24 24.33 -16.60 -17.56
C TYR A 24 24.96 -15.20 -17.56
N VAL A 25 26.14 -15.04 -16.95
CA VAL A 25 26.87 -13.77 -16.92
C VAL A 25 28.31 -14.01 -17.33
N ASN A 26 28.64 -13.58 -18.53
CA ASN A 26 30.03 -13.47 -18.96
C ASN A 26 30.63 -12.18 -18.38
N ILE A 27 31.71 -12.30 -17.59
CA ILE A 27 32.38 -11.16 -16.96
C ILE A 27 33.22 -10.32 -17.93
N ASN A 28 33.51 -10.86 -19.12
CA ASN A 28 34.26 -10.14 -20.15
C ASN A 28 33.34 -9.19 -20.96
N ASP A 29 32.02 -9.40 -20.89
CA ASP A 29 31.03 -8.58 -21.57
C ASP A 29 30.71 -7.32 -20.74
N LYS A 30 30.32 -6.25 -21.42
CA LYS A 30 29.81 -5.03 -20.78
C LYS A 30 28.29 -5.08 -20.65
N TYR A 31 27.80 -4.73 -19.45
CA TYR A 31 26.38 -4.66 -19.13
C TYR A 31 25.99 -3.24 -18.79
N PHE A 32 24.74 -2.87 -19.06
CA PHE A 32 24.22 -1.52 -18.82
C PHE A 32 22.82 -1.55 -18.23
N ILE A 33 22.43 -0.42 -17.62
CA ILE A 33 21.07 -0.20 -17.12
C ILE A 33 20.27 0.52 -18.20
N GLY A 34 19.21 -0.12 -18.69
CA GLY A 34 18.36 0.42 -19.78
C GLY A 34 19.04 0.37 -21.15
N CYS A 35 18.73 1.33 -22.01
CA CYS A 35 19.26 1.42 -23.37
C CYS A 35 20.53 2.28 -23.50
N ASN A 36 20.85 3.12 -22.50
CA ASN A 36 22.01 4.00 -22.61
C ASN A 36 23.28 3.25 -22.24
N PHE A 37 24.36 3.47 -23.01
CA PHE A 37 25.68 2.89 -22.75
C PHE A 37 26.46 3.67 -21.67
N GLU A 38 25.82 4.63 -21.00
CA GLU A 38 26.46 5.48 -20.00
C GLU A 38 26.41 4.83 -18.60
N ASN A 39 25.33 4.10 -18.31
CA ASN A 39 25.12 3.50 -16.99
C ASN A 39 25.62 2.06 -16.94
N GLU A 40 26.95 1.90 -16.93
CA GLU A 40 27.59 0.58 -16.84
C GLU A 40 27.21 -0.16 -15.53
N LEU A 41 26.77 -1.40 -15.68
CA LEU A 41 26.39 -2.29 -14.59
C LEU A 41 27.55 -3.22 -14.24
N LYS A 42 28.00 -3.15 -12.98
CA LYS A 42 29.08 -4.02 -12.48
C LYS A 42 28.53 -5.16 -11.64
N TRP A 43 28.85 -6.38 -12.04
CA TRP A 43 28.54 -7.59 -11.29
C TRP A 43 29.55 -7.81 -10.16
N LYS A 44 29.05 -8.17 -8.97
CA LYS A 44 29.87 -8.47 -7.79
C LYS A 44 29.71 -9.92 -7.35
N THR A 45 30.80 -10.57 -6.98
CA THR A 45 30.80 -11.89 -6.34
C THR A 45 30.70 -11.77 -4.82
N LYS A 46 30.27 -12.86 -4.16
CA LYS A 46 30.29 -12.97 -2.70
C LYS A 46 30.83 -14.33 -2.30
N ASN A 47 31.75 -14.37 -1.34
CA ASN A 47 32.52 -15.58 -0.99
C ASN A 47 31.81 -16.58 -0.08
N TRP A 48 30.55 -16.37 0.26
CA TRP A 48 29.79 -17.26 1.16
C TRP A 48 29.25 -18.50 0.43
N ARG A 49 29.34 -19.71 1.02
CA ARG A 49 29.01 -21.02 0.37
C ARG A 49 27.72 -21.01 -0.46
N LYS A 50 26.58 -20.56 0.09
CA LYS A 50 25.28 -20.49 -0.62
C LYS A 50 25.19 -19.39 -1.70
N ARG A 51 26.19 -18.51 -1.78
CA ARG A 51 26.24 -17.34 -2.69
C ARG A 51 27.29 -17.49 -3.81
N LYS A 52 28.12 -18.54 -3.79
CA LYS A 52 29.20 -18.76 -4.75
C LYS A 52 28.72 -18.92 -6.21
N ASN A 53 27.49 -19.37 -6.43
CA ASN A 53 26.96 -19.70 -7.76
C ASN A 53 26.29 -18.50 -8.47
N TYR A 54 26.31 -17.32 -7.84
CA TYR A 54 25.61 -16.15 -8.37
C TYR A 54 26.53 -14.93 -8.43
N PHE A 55 26.30 -14.10 -9.44
CA PHE A 55 26.70 -12.71 -9.44
C PHE A 55 25.57 -11.84 -8.88
N TYR A 56 25.94 -10.70 -8.30
CA TYR A 56 25.01 -9.77 -7.66
C TYR A 56 25.21 -8.35 -8.17
N THR A 57 24.13 -7.61 -8.30
CA THR A 57 24.16 -6.17 -8.59
C THR A 57 22.96 -5.47 -7.94
N LYS A 58 22.89 -4.15 -8.08
CA LYS A 58 21.73 -3.33 -7.75
C LYS A 58 21.32 -2.55 -8.98
N ILE A 59 20.02 -2.51 -9.24
CA ILE A 59 19.47 -1.70 -10.33
C ILE A 59 18.44 -0.69 -9.80
N PRO A 60 18.26 0.45 -10.48
CA PRO A 60 17.23 1.43 -10.15
C PRO A 60 15.83 0.81 -10.18
N ARG A 61 15.02 1.22 -9.21
CA ARG A 61 13.60 0.94 -9.16
C ARG A 61 12.85 2.26 -9.23
N TYR A 62 11.95 2.35 -10.20
CA TYR A 62 11.00 3.43 -10.38
C TYR A 62 9.63 3.05 -9.78
N PRO A 63 8.70 4.01 -9.62
CA PRO A 63 7.36 3.77 -9.10
C PRO A 63 6.61 2.62 -9.79
N ASP A 64 6.67 2.59 -11.11
CA ASP A 64 5.90 1.75 -12.02
C ASP A 64 6.73 0.62 -12.65
N ARG A 65 8.06 0.65 -12.51
CA ARG A 65 8.94 -0.30 -13.18
C ARG A 65 10.30 -0.51 -12.50
N VAL A 66 10.92 -1.63 -12.82
CA VAL A 66 12.35 -1.88 -12.58
C VAL A 66 13.10 -1.71 -13.89
N ALA A 67 14.23 -0.99 -13.86
CA ALA A 67 15.06 -0.76 -15.04
C ALA A 67 15.50 -2.08 -15.68
N ASN A 68 15.65 -2.11 -17.01
CA ASN A 68 16.17 -3.28 -17.70
C ASN A 68 17.69 -3.42 -17.52
N ILE A 69 18.21 -4.62 -17.75
CA ILE A 69 19.65 -4.87 -17.87
C ILE A 69 19.91 -5.30 -19.30
N THR A 70 20.80 -4.58 -19.97
CA THR A 70 21.24 -4.89 -21.33
C THR A 70 22.70 -5.32 -21.34
N ARG A 71 23.09 -5.99 -22.42
CA ARG A 71 24.44 -6.48 -22.69
C ARG A 71 24.86 -6.06 -24.09
N ILE A 72 26.10 -5.64 -24.26
CA ILE A 72 26.70 -5.52 -25.59
C ILE A 72 27.23 -6.88 -26.01
N MET A 73 26.81 -7.36 -27.19
CA MET A 73 27.37 -8.56 -27.79
C MET A 73 28.53 -8.19 -28.71
N ASP A 74 29.57 -9.03 -28.74
CA ASP A 74 30.73 -8.81 -29.62
C ASP A 74 30.34 -8.74 -31.11
N CYS A 75 29.35 -9.52 -31.53
CA CYS A 75 28.84 -9.52 -32.91
C CYS A 75 27.98 -8.30 -33.26
N CYS A 76 27.51 -7.54 -32.26
CA CYS A 76 26.55 -6.45 -32.44
C CYS A 76 26.86 -5.30 -31.47
N LYS A 77 28.06 -4.71 -31.59
CA LYS A 77 28.54 -3.66 -30.68
C LYS A 77 27.61 -2.44 -30.58
N SER A 78 26.84 -2.18 -31.63
CA SER A 78 25.90 -1.06 -31.73
C SER A 78 24.50 -1.37 -31.21
N ASN A 79 24.15 -2.65 -30.98
CA ASN A 79 22.79 -3.07 -30.60
C ASN A 79 22.80 -3.82 -29.25
N PRO A 80 22.15 -3.28 -28.21
CA PRO A 80 22.07 -3.94 -26.91
C PRO A 80 21.11 -5.15 -26.93
N GLU A 81 21.45 -6.21 -26.18
CA GLU A 81 20.60 -7.37 -25.94
C GLU A 81 20.04 -7.34 -24.50
N PRO A 82 18.71 -7.51 -24.29
CA PRO A 82 17.67 -7.67 -25.30
C PRO A 82 17.42 -6.37 -26.09
N SER A 83 17.04 -6.52 -27.36
CA SER A 83 16.69 -5.41 -28.26
C SER A 83 15.52 -4.55 -27.75
N GLU A 84 14.65 -5.14 -26.92
CA GLU A 84 13.61 -4.45 -26.16
C GLU A 84 14.17 -3.74 -24.91
N CYS A 85 15.23 -2.95 -25.06
CA CYS A 85 15.91 -2.31 -23.93
C CYS A 85 15.03 -1.30 -23.16
N ASN A 86 14.01 -0.75 -23.82
CA ASN A 86 13.00 0.13 -23.23
C ASN A 86 11.93 -0.61 -22.41
N ALA A 87 11.82 -1.93 -22.57
CA ALA A 87 10.89 -2.73 -21.79
C ALA A 87 11.38 -2.84 -20.33
N SER A 88 10.47 -2.66 -19.37
CA SER A 88 10.79 -2.83 -17.96
C SER A 88 11.10 -4.29 -17.64
N LEU A 89 12.12 -4.55 -16.83
CA LEU A 89 12.42 -5.91 -16.34
C LEU A 89 11.26 -6.48 -15.53
N ILE A 90 10.59 -5.62 -14.76
CA ILE A 90 9.31 -5.89 -14.09
C ILE A 90 8.44 -4.65 -14.22
N LYS A 91 7.21 -4.82 -14.70
CA LYS A 91 6.15 -3.82 -14.50
C LYS A 91 5.70 -3.90 -13.05
N CYS A 92 6.01 -2.87 -12.28
CA CYS A 92 5.49 -2.70 -10.93
C CYS A 92 4.11 -2.05 -11.06
N ASP A 93 3.10 -2.83 -11.44
CA ASP A 93 1.73 -2.35 -11.43
C ASP A 93 1.27 -2.24 -9.96
N SER A 94 1.63 -1.11 -9.35
CA SER A 94 1.08 -0.72 -8.07
C SER A 94 0.04 0.33 -8.36
N ARG A 95 -1.24 -0.05 -8.21
CA ARG A 95 -2.40 0.87 -8.20
C ARG A 95 -2.21 2.06 -7.24
N LEU A 96 -1.20 2.01 -6.35
CA LEU A 96 -0.79 3.09 -5.45
C LEU A 96 -0.11 4.29 -6.15
N LEU A 97 0.50 4.11 -7.33
CA LEU A 97 1.39 5.12 -7.92
C LEU A 97 1.01 5.53 -9.35
N THR A 98 0.16 4.77 -10.05
CA THR A 98 -0.07 4.96 -11.48
C THR A 98 -1.43 5.57 -11.84
N ALA A 99 -2.48 5.39 -11.02
CA ALA A 99 -3.74 6.12 -11.16
C ALA A 99 -4.60 6.01 -9.88
N PRO A 100 -5.28 7.09 -9.43
CA PRO A 100 -6.27 6.98 -8.37
C PRO A 100 -7.40 6.04 -8.78
N ASP A 101 -7.80 5.14 -7.88
CA ASP A 101 -9.01 4.34 -8.08
C ASP A 101 -10.22 5.28 -8.07
N ARG A 102 -10.79 5.56 -9.24
CA ARG A 102 -11.92 6.50 -9.38
C ARG A 102 -13.25 5.92 -8.88
N SER A 103 -13.25 4.68 -8.42
CA SER A 103 -14.47 4.02 -7.95
C SER A 103 -14.92 4.52 -6.58
N PHE A 104 -16.23 4.48 -6.38
CA PHE A 104 -16.82 4.47 -5.05
C PHE A 104 -16.95 3.04 -4.57
N ILE A 105 -16.75 2.82 -3.28
CA ILE A 105 -16.83 1.50 -2.65
C ILE A 105 -17.93 1.55 -1.61
N LEU A 106 -18.99 0.77 -1.83
CA LEU A 106 -19.98 0.47 -0.80
C LEU A 106 -19.36 -0.55 0.16
N ASN A 107 -19.34 -0.22 1.44
CA ASN A 107 -18.78 -1.09 2.46
C ASN A 107 -19.59 -1.06 3.76
N THR A 108 -19.52 -2.17 4.47
CA THR A 108 -19.93 -2.24 5.87
C THR A 108 -18.68 -2.08 6.73
N LYS A 109 -18.73 -1.17 7.71
CA LYS A 109 -17.72 -0.90 8.72
C LYS A 109 -18.18 -1.52 10.02
N PHE A 110 -17.37 -2.39 10.59
CA PHE A 110 -17.53 -2.88 11.96
C PHE A 110 -16.39 -2.31 12.78
N GLY A 111 -16.69 -1.83 13.98
CA GLY A 111 -15.66 -1.28 14.84
C GLY A 111 -16.05 -1.20 16.29
N ASN A 112 -15.09 -0.77 17.09
CA ASN A 112 -15.25 -0.53 18.51
C ASN A 112 -14.51 0.76 18.85
N HIS A 113 -15.23 1.71 19.44
CA HIS A 113 -14.62 2.86 20.07
C HIS A 113 -14.31 2.51 21.52
N TYR A 114 -13.04 2.54 21.89
CA TYR A 114 -12.62 2.45 23.28
C TYR A 114 -12.37 3.85 23.82
N LEU A 115 -13.17 4.23 24.81
CA LEU A 115 -13.21 5.57 25.38
C LEU A 115 -13.54 5.50 26.87
N LYS A 116 -12.80 6.23 27.71
CA LYS A 116 -12.99 6.29 29.17
C LYS A 116 -13.19 4.89 29.77
N SER A 117 -12.37 3.93 29.33
CA SER A 117 -12.44 2.51 29.74
C SER A 117 -13.73 1.77 29.39
N LYS A 118 -14.55 2.32 28.49
CA LYS A 118 -15.77 1.69 27.97
C LYS A 118 -15.63 1.37 26.48
N HIS A 119 -16.24 0.26 26.09
CA HIS A 119 -16.32 -0.17 24.69
C HIS A 119 -17.66 0.24 24.10
N TYR A 120 -17.62 0.83 22.91
CA TYR A 120 -18.80 1.15 22.11
C TYR A 120 -18.67 0.46 20.75
N PRO A 121 -19.05 -0.83 20.67
CA PRO A 121 -19.13 -1.56 19.41
C PRO A 121 -20.19 -0.92 18.51
N TYR A 122 -19.92 -0.89 17.21
CA TYR A 122 -20.86 -0.37 16.23
C TYR A 122 -20.71 -1.07 14.89
N MET A 123 -21.79 -1.01 14.11
CA MET A 123 -21.85 -1.42 12.71
C MET A 123 -22.42 -0.27 11.89
N ALA A 124 -21.81 0.01 10.74
CA ALA A 124 -22.28 1.02 9.82
C ALA A 124 -22.15 0.57 8.37
N ILE A 125 -23.05 1.02 7.52
CA ILE A 125 -22.94 0.91 6.07
C ILE A 125 -22.60 2.28 5.50
N GLY A 126 -21.75 2.31 4.48
CA GLY A 126 -21.27 3.56 3.95
C GLY A 126 -20.62 3.46 2.60
N ILE A 127 -20.35 4.63 2.03
CA ILE A 127 -19.65 4.77 0.76
C ILE A 127 -18.30 5.41 1.07
N SER A 128 -17.24 4.86 0.50
CA SER A 128 -15.91 5.47 0.58
C SER A 128 -15.25 5.57 -0.79
N LYS A 129 -14.42 6.59 -0.96
CA LYS A 129 -13.60 6.83 -2.15
C LYS A 129 -12.13 6.86 -1.77
N GLU A 130 -11.33 6.09 -2.49
CA GLU A 130 -9.88 6.02 -2.32
C GLU A 130 -9.20 6.91 -3.37
N GLY A 131 -8.45 7.92 -2.92
CA GLY A 131 -7.55 8.70 -3.77
C GLY A 131 -6.11 8.19 -3.71
N LEU A 132 -5.19 8.88 -4.39
CA LEU A 132 -3.75 8.56 -4.34
C LEU A 132 -3.19 8.70 -2.93
N LYS A 133 -3.45 9.83 -2.28
CA LYS A 133 -2.91 10.17 -0.96
C LYS A 133 -3.96 10.27 0.14
N GLY A 134 -5.21 9.91 -0.15
CA GLY A 134 -6.25 10.04 0.86
C GLY A 134 -7.45 9.16 0.64
N ARG A 135 -8.34 9.18 1.60
CA ARG A 135 -9.59 8.43 1.61
C ARG A 135 -10.67 9.29 2.22
N LEU A 136 -11.80 9.36 1.54
CA LEU A 136 -13.02 9.98 2.05
C LEU A 136 -14.07 8.90 2.27
N GLY A 137 -14.89 9.02 3.31
CA GLY A 137 -16.00 8.10 3.51
C GLY A 137 -17.12 8.70 4.34
N VAL A 138 -18.34 8.27 4.03
CA VAL A 138 -19.56 8.61 4.75
C VAL A 138 -20.21 7.30 5.17
N PHE A 139 -20.58 7.18 6.44
CA PHE A 139 -21.16 5.97 7.01
C PHE A 139 -22.36 6.31 7.89
N LEU A 140 -23.38 5.47 7.81
CA LEU A 140 -24.58 5.51 8.64
C LEU A 140 -24.76 4.13 9.26
N GLY A 141 -25.16 4.06 10.51
CA GLY A 141 -25.16 2.82 11.25
C GLY A 141 -25.77 2.94 12.62
N THR A 142 -25.45 1.94 13.43
CA THR A 142 -25.92 1.82 14.79
C THR A 142 -24.85 1.25 15.71
N ASP A 143 -24.93 1.60 16.99
CA ASP A 143 -24.14 0.96 18.01
C ASP A 143 -24.87 -0.25 18.63
N ILE A 144 -24.24 -0.88 19.61
CA ILE A 144 -24.81 -2.04 20.31
C ILE A 144 -26.11 -1.75 21.06
N GLU A 145 -26.40 -0.48 21.36
CA GLU A 145 -27.62 -0.06 22.04
C GLU A 145 -28.76 0.28 21.06
N LEU A 146 -28.55 0.06 19.76
CA LEU A 146 -29.45 0.48 18.68
C LEU A 146 -29.56 2.00 18.52
N SER A 147 -28.59 2.75 19.06
CA SER A 147 -28.51 4.20 18.88
C SER A 147 -28.06 4.52 17.45
N PHE A 148 -28.56 5.60 16.86
CA PHE A 148 -28.11 6.03 15.53
C PHE A 148 -26.66 6.50 15.60
N TYR A 149 -25.86 6.12 14.60
CA TYR A 149 -24.48 6.53 14.40
C TYR A 149 -24.27 7.00 12.97
N SER A 150 -23.66 8.16 12.80
CA SER A 150 -23.20 8.67 11.51
C SER A 150 -21.75 9.12 11.62
N SER A 151 -20.98 8.91 10.54
CA SER A 151 -19.62 9.45 10.45
C SER A 151 -19.28 9.95 9.06
N PHE A 152 -18.67 11.14 9.02
CA PHE A 152 -18.01 11.70 7.84
C PHE A 152 -16.51 11.75 8.10
N LYS A 153 -15.72 11.12 7.23
CA LYS A 153 -14.33 10.80 7.50
C LYS A 153 -13.41 11.16 6.34
N TYR A 154 -12.30 11.81 6.67
CA TYR A 154 -11.18 12.02 5.75
C TYR A 154 -9.88 11.48 6.36
N GLN A 155 -9.08 10.78 5.56
CA GLN A 155 -7.78 10.24 5.97
C GLN A 155 -6.74 10.61 4.91
N TYR A 156 -5.61 11.19 5.32
CA TYR A 156 -4.46 11.42 4.46
C TYR A 156 -3.38 10.36 4.73
N HIS A 157 -3.04 9.59 3.71
CA HIS A 157 -2.03 8.54 3.74
C HIS A 157 -0.65 9.14 3.48
N PHE A 158 0.14 9.37 4.53
CA PHE A 158 1.50 9.90 4.39
C PHE A 158 2.56 8.82 4.13
N LEU A 159 2.28 7.56 4.48
CA LEU A 159 3.18 6.45 4.20
C LEU A 159 2.38 5.20 3.79
N SER A 160 2.77 4.57 2.68
CA SER A 160 2.23 3.28 2.22
C SER A 160 3.38 2.33 1.90
N PHE A 161 3.34 1.12 2.46
CA PHE A 161 4.39 0.13 2.22
C PHE A 161 3.79 -1.27 2.08
N PRO A 162 4.25 -2.06 1.09
CA PRO A 162 3.73 -3.39 0.87
C PRO A 162 4.16 -4.33 2.00
N PHE A 163 3.31 -5.28 2.39
CA PHE A 163 3.66 -6.25 3.44
C PHE A 163 4.89 -7.08 3.08
N SER A 164 5.10 -7.33 1.79
CA SER A 164 6.31 -8.00 1.29
C SER A 164 7.59 -7.25 1.66
N SER A 165 7.53 -5.94 1.90
CA SER A 165 8.65 -5.15 2.41
C SER A 165 8.90 -5.34 3.91
N ILE A 166 7.95 -5.85 4.70
CA ILE A 166 8.14 -6.08 6.15
C ILE A 166 8.74 -7.47 6.42
N ASN A 167 8.74 -8.38 5.42
CA ASN A 167 9.25 -9.73 5.60
C ASN A 167 10.76 -9.72 5.93
N PRO A 168 11.18 -10.17 7.14
CA PRO A 168 12.60 -10.20 7.54
C PRO A 168 13.41 -11.21 6.73
N PHE A 169 12.75 -12.13 6.03
CA PHE A 169 13.37 -13.11 5.13
C PHE A 169 12.91 -12.88 3.67
N PRO A 170 13.34 -11.78 3.00
CA PRO A 170 12.87 -11.50 1.67
C PRO A 170 13.34 -12.60 0.70
N LYS A 171 12.40 -13.17 -0.04
CA LYS A 171 12.66 -14.22 -1.02
C LYS A 171 13.20 -13.62 -2.32
N TRP A 172 13.91 -14.45 -3.07
CA TRP A 172 14.32 -14.14 -4.44
C TRP A 172 13.19 -14.52 -5.39
N HIS A 173 12.83 -13.62 -6.30
CA HIS A 173 11.74 -13.81 -7.26
C HIS A 173 12.25 -13.73 -8.69
N SER A 174 11.75 -14.59 -9.58
CA SER A 174 11.92 -14.42 -11.02
C SER A 174 11.22 -13.12 -11.48
N PRO A 175 11.73 -12.41 -12.51
CA PRO A 175 11.04 -11.30 -13.16
C PRO A 175 9.59 -11.65 -13.56
N THR A 176 9.36 -12.88 -14.04
CA THR A 176 8.06 -13.34 -14.52
C THR A 176 7.08 -13.67 -13.40
N ASN A 177 7.59 -14.04 -12.21
CA ASN A 177 6.77 -14.44 -11.06
C ASN A 177 6.77 -13.37 -9.97
N TYR A 178 6.92 -12.10 -10.37
CA TYR A 178 6.91 -11.01 -9.42
C TYR A 178 5.47 -10.71 -8.99
N PRO A 179 5.10 -10.90 -7.71
CA PRO A 179 3.71 -10.77 -7.29
C PRO A 179 3.26 -9.31 -7.39
N LEU A 180 2.11 -9.09 -8.02
CA LEU A 180 1.42 -7.81 -8.00
C LEU A 180 1.13 -7.38 -6.55
N ILE A 181 1.50 -6.14 -6.23
CA ILE A 181 1.31 -5.60 -4.89
C ILE A 181 -0.15 -5.21 -4.72
N SER A 182 -0.91 -6.11 -4.11
CA SER A 182 -2.31 -5.87 -3.77
C SER A 182 -2.52 -5.65 -2.27
N ARG A 183 -1.53 -5.92 -1.43
CA ARG A 183 -1.63 -5.81 0.03
C ARG A 183 -0.54 -4.92 0.60
N TYR A 184 -0.93 -3.97 1.43
CA TYR A 184 -0.01 -3.02 2.05
C TYR A 184 -0.53 -2.51 3.39
N ALA A 185 0.38 -1.98 4.18
CA ALA A 185 0.07 -1.15 5.33
C ALA A 185 0.11 0.33 4.92
N ARG A 186 -0.78 1.14 5.49
CA ARG A 186 -0.77 2.60 5.37
C ARG A 186 -0.75 3.24 6.74
N LEU A 187 0.13 4.20 6.93
CA LEU A 187 0.03 5.17 8.01
C LEU A 187 -0.70 6.41 7.52
N TYR A 188 -1.54 6.97 8.36
CA TYR A 188 -2.36 8.12 8.02
C TYR A 188 -2.63 9.02 9.22
N PHE A 189 -2.85 10.30 8.93
CA PHE A 189 -3.59 11.19 9.81
C PHE A 189 -5.00 11.35 9.26
N GLY A 190 -5.98 11.61 10.11
CA GLY A 190 -7.37 11.76 9.67
C GLY A 190 -8.20 12.59 10.62
N SER A 191 -9.34 13.02 10.09
CA SER A 191 -10.41 13.66 10.85
C SER A 191 -11.71 12.91 10.59
N GLU A 192 -12.51 12.73 11.63
CA GLU A 192 -13.79 12.01 11.59
C GLU A 192 -14.82 12.82 12.38
N LEU A 193 -15.81 13.37 11.69
CA LEU A 193 -16.98 13.99 12.29
C LEU A 193 -17.98 12.87 12.61
N ASN A 194 -18.41 12.77 13.86
CA ASN A 194 -19.36 11.78 14.32
C ASN A 194 -20.63 12.46 14.83
N ILE A 195 -21.78 11.87 14.51
CA ILE A 195 -23.06 12.22 15.10
C ILE A 195 -23.64 10.94 15.70
N LYS A 196 -24.05 10.97 16.96
CA LYS A 196 -24.69 9.85 17.65
C LYS A 196 -25.92 10.32 18.40
N THR A 197 -26.97 9.52 18.45
CA THR A 197 -28.16 9.85 19.26
C THR A 197 -28.31 8.84 20.39
N ASN A 198 -28.25 9.25 21.64
CA ASN A 198 -28.51 8.34 22.74
C ASN A 198 -30.03 8.11 22.89
N LYS A 199 -30.43 7.00 23.53
CA LYS A 199 -31.86 6.65 23.78
C LYS A 199 -32.67 7.75 24.48
N ILE A 200 -32.01 8.69 25.17
CA ILE A 200 -32.63 9.81 25.89
C ILE A 200 -32.65 11.09 25.00
N ALA A 201 -32.72 10.93 23.67
CA ALA A 201 -32.90 11.97 22.65
C ALA A 201 -31.79 13.04 22.50
N GLN A 202 -30.75 13.05 23.34
CA GLN A 202 -29.63 13.97 23.16
C GLN A 202 -28.67 13.46 22.08
N ALA A 203 -28.57 14.22 20.99
CA ALA A 203 -27.58 14.01 19.95
C ALA A 203 -26.21 14.51 20.42
N THR A 204 -25.22 13.65 20.39
CA THR A 204 -23.81 14.02 20.56
C THR A 204 -23.17 14.24 19.21
N GLN A 205 -22.42 15.33 19.08
CA GLN A 205 -21.67 15.68 17.88
C GLN A 205 -20.21 15.87 18.27
N GLY A 206 -19.29 15.28 17.51
CA GLY A 206 -17.88 15.43 17.81
C GLY A 206 -16.97 15.28 16.61
N GLN A 207 -15.75 15.78 16.76
CA GLN A 207 -14.68 15.68 15.76
C GLN A 207 -13.48 14.96 16.34
N ASN A 208 -13.09 13.85 15.73
CA ASN A 208 -11.93 13.06 16.11
C ASN A 208 -10.76 13.29 15.15
N PHE A 209 -9.67 13.86 15.67
CA PHE A 209 -8.38 13.91 14.99
C PHE A 209 -7.53 12.73 15.40
N HIS A 210 -7.06 11.93 14.44
CA HIS A 210 -6.42 10.66 14.75
C HIS A 210 -5.24 10.35 13.85
N LEU A 211 -4.28 9.62 14.42
CA LEU A 211 -3.24 8.89 13.70
C LEU A 211 -3.64 7.42 13.65
N GLY A 212 -3.42 6.79 12.51
CA GLY A 212 -3.78 5.38 12.37
C GLY A 212 -2.90 4.60 11.43
N ILE A 213 -2.99 3.29 11.59
CA ILE A 213 -2.45 2.30 10.69
C ILE A 213 -3.61 1.51 10.09
N SER A 214 -3.53 1.24 8.78
CA SER A 214 -4.48 0.36 8.12
C SER A 214 -3.80 -0.65 7.24
N PHE A 215 -4.34 -1.86 7.28
CA PHE A 215 -4.00 -2.97 6.43
C PHE A 215 -5.03 -3.04 5.32
N VAL A 216 -4.58 -2.89 4.07
CA VAL A 216 -5.48 -2.77 2.92
C VAL A 216 -5.21 -3.89 1.94
N ASN A 217 -6.27 -4.42 1.36
CA ASN A 217 -6.25 -5.44 0.33
C ASN A 217 -7.03 -4.94 -0.91
N LEU A 218 -6.30 -4.58 -1.96
CA LEU A 218 -6.83 -4.05 -3.22
C LEU A 218 -7.24 -5.13 -4.22
N LYS A 219 -7.17 -6.43 -3.89
CA LYS A 219 -7.67 -7.46 -4.80
C LYS A 219 -9.16 -7.24 -5.05
N ASP A 220 -9.59 -7.30 -6.31
CA ASP A 220 -10.98 -7.03 -6.68
C ASP A 220 -11.97 -8.02 -6.04
N GLN A 221 -11.50 -9.23 -5.70
CA GLN A 221 -12.24 -10.29 -5.02
C GLN A 221 -12.05 -10.32 -3.48
N ALA A 222 -11.34 -9.34 -2.89
CA ALA A 222 -11.20 -9.27 -1.43
C ALA A 222 -12.51 -8.82 -0.76
N ILE A 223 -13.07 -9.68 0.10
CA ILE A 223 -14.24 -9.39 0.95
C ILE A 223 -13.84 -8.38 2.03
N ILE A 224 -12.86 -8.71 2.88
CA ILE A 224 -12.26 -7.76 3.83
C ILE A 224 -11.19 -6.98 3.09
N ASN A 225 -11.49 -5.71 2.79
CA ASN A 225 -10.61 -4.84 2.02
C ASN A 225 -9.76 -3.93 2.92
N ARG A 226 -10.16 -3.71 4.18
CA ARG A 226 -9.43 -2.83 5.09
C ARG A 226 -9.60 -3.27 6.54
N ILE A 227 -8.51 -3.38 7.29
CA ILE A 227 -8.49 -3.48 8.76
C ILE A 227 -7.73 -2.26 9.25
N PHE A 228 -8.17 -1.64 10.34
CA PHE A 228 -7.55 -0.40 10.81
C PHE A 228 -7.56 -0.29 12.32
N PHE A 229 -6.52 0.38 12.81
CA PHE A 229 -6.36 0.80 14.18
C PHE A 229 -5.99 2.28 14.16
N GLN A 230 -6.66 3.10 14.96
CA GLN A 230 -6.37 4.52 15.09
C GLN A 230 -6.46 4.97 16.54
N TYR A 231 -5.54 5.85 16.92
CA TYR A 231 -5.53 6.56 18.19
C TYR A 231 -5.74 8.04 17.89
N GLY A 232 -6.63 8.69 18.63
CA GLY A 232 -6.97 10.08 18.39
C GLY A 232 -7.47 10.81 19.61
N TYR A 233 -7.87 12.05 19.36
CA TYR A 233 -8.46 12.95 20.33
C TYR A 233 -9.77 13.47 19.75
N GLU A 234 -10.86 13.24 20.47
CA GLU A 234 -12.20 13.64 20.05
C GLU A 234 -12.65 14.87 20.82
N LEU A 235 -13.09 15.88 20.09
CA LEU A 235 -13.72 17.10 20.59
C LEU A 235 -15.23 16.90 20.58
N ASP A 236 -15.90 17.15 21.71
CA ASP A 236 -17.34 17.10 21.84
C ASP A 236 -17.94 18.51 21.73
N TYR A 237 -18.75 18.72 20.70
CA TYR A 237 -19.43 19.99 20.44
C TYR A 237 -20.82 20.07 21.06
N SER A 238 -21.33 18.95 21.56
CA SER A 238 -22.67 18.90 22.16
C SER A 238 -22.70 19.32 23.62
N GLY A 239 -21.54 19.40 24.29
CA GLY A 239 -21.46 19.75 25.72
C GLY A 239 -22.10 18.71 26.65
N ASN A 240 -22.51 17.56 26.12
CA ASN A 240 -23.19 16.50 26.88
C ASN A 240 -22.21 15.64 27.70
N ARG A 241 -20.91 15.97 27.68
CA ARG A 241 -19.86 15.26 28.41
C ARG A 241 -19.09 16.21 29.30
N GLU A 242 -18.56 15.64 30.38
CA GLU A 242 -17.77 16.36 31.39
C GLU A 242 -16.54 17.08 30.83
N SER A 243 -15.99 16.62 29.70
CA SER A 243 -14.82 17.21 29.08
C SER A 243 -15.08 17.51 27.60
N PHE A 244 -14.68 18.71 27.18
CA PHE A 244 -14.71 19.14 25.78
C PHE A 244 -13.86 18.24 24.86
N GLY A 245 -12.79 17.66 25.39
CA GLY A 245 -11.92 16.77 24.64
C GLY A 245 -11.56 15.51 25.43
N TYR A 246 -11.32 14.40 24.71
CA TYR A 246 -10.90 13.14 25.32
C TYR A 246 -10.15 12.23 24.33
N PRO A 247 -9.22 11.38 24.81
CA PRO A 247 -8.55 10.39 23.96
C PRO A 247 -9.50 9.27 23.56
N ILE A 248 -9.32 8.76 22.34
CA ILE A 248 -10.12 7.67 21.79
C ILE A 248 -9.24 6.69 21.02
N ILE A 249 -9.45 5.39 21.26
CA ILE A 249 -8.90 4.32 20.44
C ILE A 249 -10.03 3.75 19.60
N HIS A 250 -9.73 3.47 18.34
CA HIS A 250 -10.69 2.92 17.42
C HIS A 250 -10.06 1.81 16.59
N LEU A 251 -10.60 0.60 16.77
CA LEU A 251 -10.27 -0.59 15.99
C LEU A 251 -11.47 -0.94 15.12
N GLY A 252 -11.24 -1.33 13.88
CA GLY A 252 -12.32 -1.81 13.03
C GLY A 252 -11.84 -2.42 11.71
N PHE A 253 -12.80 -2.89 10.93
CA PHE A 253 -12.57 -3.41 9.60
C PHE A 253 -13.73 -3.06 8.67
N ASN A 254 -13.44 -3.04 7.38
CA ASN A 254 -14.41 -2.81 6.32
C ASN A 254 -14.56 -4.09 5.51
N ILE A 255 -15.82 -4.47 5.30
CA ILE A 255 -16.23 -5.46 4.32
C ILE A 255 -16.70 -4.72 3.08
N LYS A 256 -16.09 -5.04 1.94
CA LYS A 256 -16.54 -4.51 0.65
C LYS A 256 -17.81 -5.25 0.23
N ILE A 257 -18.88 -4.48 0.03
CA ILE A 257 -20.13 -5.00 -0.55
C ILE A 257 -20.04 -4.89 -2.07
N TYR A 258 -19.77 -3.69 -2.57
CA TYR A 258 -19.80 -3.40 -4.01
C TYR A 258 -18.80 -2.33 -4.40
N LYS A 259 -18.34 -2.37 -5.66
CA LYS A 259 -17.43 -1.40 -6.26
C LYS A 259 -18.09 -0.77 -7.48
N PHE A 260 -18.39 0.52 -7.41
CA PHE A 260 -18.95 1.28 -8.51
C PHE A 260 -17.82 1.72 -9.45
N ASN A 261 -17.62 0.99 -10.55
CA ASN A 261 -16.66 1.35 -11.58
C ASN A 261 -17.24 2.48 -12.46
N ASN A 262 -16.43 3.48 -12.82
CA ASN A 262 -16.79 4.58 -13.72
C ASN A 262 -18.02 5.40 -13.33
N VAL A 263 -17.94 6.16 -12.23
CA VAL A 263 -18.80 7.35 -12.10
C VAL A 263 -18.10 8.48 -12.85
N GLN A 264 -18.45 8.69 -14.12
CA GLN A 264 -18.21 9.98 -14.78
C GLN A 264 -19.07 11.00 -14.04
N LEU A 265 -18.50 11.65 -13.03
CA LEU A 265 -19.09 12.87 -12.51
C LEU A 265 -18.85 13.93 -13.59
N PHE A 266 -19.96 14.39 -14.17
CA PHE A 266 -20.03 15.49 -15.14
C PHE A 266 -19.24 16.71 -14.69
#